data_AF-A0A538CD69-F1
#
_entry.id   AF-A0A538CD69-F1
#
_cell.length_a   1.000
_cell.length_b   1.000
_cell.length_c   1.000
_cell.angle_alpha   90.00
_cell.angle_beta   90.00
_cell.angle_gamma   90.00
#
_symmetry.space_group_name_H-M   'P 1'
#
loop_
_entity.id
_entity.type
_entity.pdbx_description
1 polymer ?
#
loop_
_entity_poly.entity_id
_entity_poly.type
_entity_poly.pdbx_seq_one_letter_code
_entity_poly.pdbx_strand_id
1 'polypeptide(L)'
;MTADSTGPSAVNVARDASVEIAGQLSSYYDTVFMDPSTWQNGVPDRAWLLFDRSLRDRARQDSASLTLGPQSATLKSLRVENASVSVDVLIDPRGNPQAAVANVEFKARGFLVTGQPATVMNTVSFLLQLEAGEWVVFGYPTANTSIDAEAPTPSASASPASGATTP
;
A
#
# COMPACT_ATOMS: atom_id res chain seq x y z
N MET A 1 4.41 35.71 30.99
CA MET A 1 4.37 34.23 30.98
C MET A 1 3.13 33.82 30.19
N THR A 2 3.27 33.49 28.91
CA THR A 2 2.19 32.87 28.13
C THR A 2 2.63 31.46 27.81
N ALA A 3 2.02 30.49 28.49
CA ALA A 3 2.33 29.09 28.34
C ALA A 3 1.94 28.60 26.95
N ASP A 4 2.96 28.08 26.27
CA ASP A 4 2.90 27.17 25.12
C ASP A 4 1.89 26.03 25.41
N SER A 5 0.63 26.25 25.06
CA SER A 5 -0.45 25.25 25.26
C SER A 5 -0.82 24.56 23.93
N THR A 6 -0.23 25.05 22.83
CA THR A 6 -0.44 24.57 21.47
C THR A 6 0.36 23.30 21.20
N GLY A 7 1.58 23.17 21.76
CA GLY A 7 2.47 22.03 21.51
C GLY A 7 1.88 20.66 21.92
N PRO A 8 1.45 20.45 23.17
CA PRO A 8 0.93 19.15 23.61
C PRO A 8 -0.39 18.77 22.94
N SER A 9 -1.26 19.76 22.72
CA SER A 9 -2.59 19.55 22.14
C SER A 9 -2.51 19.21 20.66
N ALA A 10 -1.70 19.94 19.89
CA ALA A 10 -1.51 19.67 18.46
C ALA A 10 -0.84 18.32 18.21
N VAL A 11 0.12 17.92 19.05
CA VAL A 11 0.77 16.60 18.94
C VAL A 11 -0.23 15.46 19.19
N ASN A 12 -1.12 15.61 20.16
CA ASN A 12 -2.16 14.61 20.41
C ASN A 12 -3.16 14.53 19.25
N VAL A 13 -3.64 15.68 18.75
CA VAL A 13 -4.54 15.74 17.58
C VAL A 13 -3.91 15.10 16.35
N ALA A 14 -2.64 15.42 16.06
CA ALA A 14 -1.91 14.82 14.95
C ALA A 14 -1.78 13.30 15.13
N ARG A 15 -1.46 12.84 16.36
CA ARG A 15 -1.34 11.42 16.67
C ARG A 15 -2.65 10.67 16.50
N ASP A 16 -3.77 11.22 17.00
CA ASP A 16 -5.09 10.61 16.87
C ASP A 16 -5.50 10.52 15.39
N ALA A 17 -5.29 11.60 14.62
CA ALA A 17 -5.53 11.61 13.18
C ALA A 17 -4.65 10.57 12.44
N SER A 18 -3.36 10.47 12.77
CA SER A 18 -2.47 9.47 12.18
C SER A 18 -2.93 8.04 12.46
N VAL A 19 -3.41 7.75 13.68
CA VAL A 19 -3.94 6.42 14.04
C VAL A 19 -5.21 6.11 13.26
N GLU A 20 -6.12 7.08 13.14
CA GLU A 20 -7.35 6.92 12.37
C GLU A 20 -7.09 6.65 10.89
N ILE A 21 -6.26 7.48 10.25
CA ILE A 21 -5.86 7.35 8.85
C ILE A 21 -5.15 6.00 8.61
N ALA A 22 -4.22 5.63 9.49
CA ALA A 22 -3.54 4.34 9.38
C ALA A 22 -4.50 3.16 9.49
N GLY A 23 -5.52 3.24 10.36
CA GLY A 23 -6.57 2.25 10.49
C GLY A 23 -7.41 2.10 9.22
N GLN A 24 -7.86 3.22 8.65
CA GLN A 24 -8.62 3.23 7.39
C GLN A 24 -7.80 2.64 6.23
N LEU A 25 -6.55 3.07 6.06
CA LEU A 25 -5.65 2.56 5.04
C LEU A 25 -5.34 1.08 5.23
N SER A 26 -5.09 0.63 6.46
CA SER A 26 -4.88 -0.78 6.76
C SER A 26 -6.08 -1.64 6.35
N SER A 27 -7.31 -1.18 6.66
CA SER A 27 -8.54 -1.90 6.26
C SER A 27 -8.74 -1.92 4.74
N TYR A 28 -8.37 -0.83 4.05
CA TYR A 28 -8.37 -0.78 2.59
C TYR A 28 -7.38 -1.80 2.00
N TYR A 29 -6.13 -1.82 2.49
CA TYR A 29 -5.10 -2.75 2.01
C TYR A 29 -5.44 -4.21 2.28
N ASP A 30 -6.01 -4.53 3.45
CA ASP A 30 -6.50 -5.87 3.75
C ASP A 30 -7.55 -6.32 2.71
N THR A 31 -8.48 -5.43 2.38
CA THR A 31 -9.52 -5.71 1.38
C THR A 31 -8.95 -5.87 -0.04
N VAL A 32 -8.05 -4.98 -0.49
CA VAL A 32 -7.64 -4.94 -1.91
C VAL A 32 -6.40 -5.79 -2.22
N PHE A 33 -5.63 -6.19 -1.21
CA PHE A 33 -4.45 -7.05 -1.38
C PHE A 33 -4.59 -8.40 -0.69
N MET A 34 -5.18 -8.49 0.51
CA MET A 34 -5.16 -9.73 1.31
C MET A 34 -6.39 -10.61 1.12
N ASP A 35 -7.53 -10.04 0.72
CA ASP A 35 -8.77 -10.80 0.51
C ASP A 35 -8.74 -11.57 -0.83
N PRO A 36 -8.68 -12.91 -0.83
CA PRO A 36 -8.67 -13.71 -2.05
C PRO A 36 -9.95 -13.53 -2.89
N SER A 37 -11.05 -13.11 -2.26
CA SER A 37 -12.32 -12.83 -2.94
C SER A 37 -12.17 -11.70 -3.96
N THR A 38 -11.36 -10.69 -3.63
CA THR A 38 -11.18 -9.50 -4.47
C THR A 38 -10.22 -9.75 -5.63
N TRP A 39 -9.39 -10.79 -5.56
CA TRP A 39 -8.50 -11.20 -6.65
C TRP A 39 -9.26 -11.78 -7.84
N GLN A 40 -10.40 -12.42 -7.60
CA GLN A 40 -11.23 -12.99 -8.66
C GLN A 40 -12.38 -12.08 -9.07
N ASN A 41 -13.01 -11.41 -8.10
CA ASN A 41 -14.22 -10.62 -8.34
C ASN A 41 -13.93 -9.12 -8.51
N GLY A 42 -12.67 -8.70 -8.38
CA GLY A 42 -12.28 -7.30 -8.35
C GLY A 42 -12.52 -6.64 -7.00
N VAL A 43 -12.14 -5.37 -6.91
CA VAL A 43 -12.23 -4.59 -5.67
C VAL A 43 -13.68 -4.12 -5.43
N PRO A 44 -14.26 -4.40 -4.26
CA PRO A 44 -15.65 -4.06 -3.97
C PRO A 44 -15.86 -2.54 -3.88
N ASP A 45 -17.07 -2.07 -4.23
CA ASP A 45 -17.41 -0.64 -4.26
C ASP A 45 -17.10 0.11 -2.96
N ARG A 46 -17.27 -0.57 -1.82
CA ARG A 46 -16.99 -0.01 -0.50
C ARG A 46 -15.53 0.40 -0.30
N ALA A 47 -14.58 -0.26 -0.96
CA ALA A 47 -13.16 0.08 -0.84
C ALA A 47 -12.85 1.44 -1.49
N TRP A 48 -13.62 1.83 -2.50
CA TRP A 48 -13.48 3.13 -3.15
C TRP A 48 -14.08 4.29 -2.34
N LEU A 49 -14.85 4.00 -1.28
CA LEU A 49 -15.45 5.06 -0.44
C LEU A 49 -14.40 5.90 0.30
N LEU A 50 -13.21 5.35 0.51
CA LEU A 50 -12.04 6.06 1.05
C LEU A 50 -11.64 7.28 0.21
N PHE A 51 -11.94 7.25 -1.09
CA PHE A 51 -11.64 8.35 -2.00
C PHE A 51 -12.80 9.35 -2.00
N ASP A 52 -12.44 10.63 -2.13
CA ASP A 52 -13.40 11.70 -2.40
C ASP A 52 -14.29 11.32 -3.59
N ARG A 53 -15.56 11.73 -3.53
CA ARG A 53 -16.56 11.41 -4.56
C ARG A 53 -16.07 11.76 -5.96
N SER A 54 -15.37 12.88 -6.11
CA SER A 54 -14.86 13.37 -7.39
C SER A 54 -13.69 12.54 -7.92
N LEU A 55 -12.99 11.81 -7.04
CA LEU A 55 -11.80 11.04 -7.36
C LEU A 55 -12.08 9.54 -7.56
N ARG A 56 -13.23 9.03 -7.11
CA ARG A 56 -13.58 7.59 -7.16
C ARG A 56 -13.48 6.98 -8.55
N ASP A 57 -14.02 7.64 -9.57
CA ASP A 57 -14.00 7.10 -10.93
C ASP A 57 -12.58 7.06 -11.49
N ARG A 58 -11.76 8.07 -11.14
CA ARG A 58 -10.35 8.08 -11.51
C ARG A 58 -9.57 6.99 -10.77
N ALA A 59 -9.79 6.81 -9.48
CA ALA A 59 -9.17 5.74 -8.68
C ALA A 59 -9.53 4.34 -9.22
N ARG A 60 -10.77 4.13 -9.66
CA ARG A 60 -11.20 2.88 -10.31
C ARG A 60 -10.48 2.64 -11.64
N GLN A 61 -10.31 3.68 -12.44
CA GLN A 61 -9.54 3.60 -13.70
C GLN A 61 -8.07 3.29 -13.44
N ASP A 62 -7.50 3.87 -12.37
CA ASP A 62 -6.12 3.63 -11.93
C ASP A 62 -6.00 2.42 -10.98
N SER A 63 -6.99 1.51 -10.98
CA SER A 63 -7.04 0.38 -10.03
C SER A 63 -5.81 -0.53 -10.11
N ALA A 64 -5.19 -0.68 -11.28
CA ALA A 64 -3.96 -1.45 -11.43
C ALA A 64 -2.75 -0.83 -10.69
N SER A 65 -2.77 0.48 -10.42
CA SER A 65 -1.71 1.17 -9.67
C SER A 65 -1.98 1.20 -8.16
N LEU A 66 -3.24 1.05 -7.75
CA LEU A 66 -3.69 1.14 -6.35
C LEU A 66 -3.99 -0.22 -5.71
N THR A 67 -3.98 -1.30 -6.50
CA THR A 67 -4.40 -2.66 -6.12
C THR A 67 -3.57 -3.68 -6.91
N LEU A 68 -3.77 -4.97 -6.67
CA LEU A 68 -3.15 -6.04 -7.45
C LEU A 68 -3.58 -6.08 -8.94
N GLY A 69 -4.64 -5.35 -9.30
CA GLY A 69 -5.13 -5.26 -10.68
C GLY A 69 -5.57 -6.62 -11.26
N PRO A 70 -5.67 -6.74 -12.59
CA PRO A 70 -6.12 -7.98 -13.25
C PRO A 70 -5.15 -9.14 -13.08
N GLN A 71 -3.89 -8.88 -12.72
CA GLN A 71 -2.89 -9.92 -12.45
C GLN A 71 -3.16 -10.67 -11.15
N SER A 72 -4.00 -10.14 -10.25
CA SER A 72 -4.42 -10.79 -9.01
C SER A 72 -5.04 -12.18 -9.21
N ALA A 73 -5.77 -12.39 -10.30
CA ALA A 73 -6.37 -13.68 -10.63
C ALA A 73 -5.33 -14.80 -10.86
N THR A 74 -4.07 -14.44 -11.10
CA THR A 74 -2.96 -15.40 -11.26
C THR A 74 -2.26 -15.73 -9.95
N LEU A 75 -2.60 -15.05 -8.85
CA LEU A 75 -2.03 -15.32 -7.53
C LEU A 75 -2.81 -16.45 -6.83
N LYS A 76 -2.05 -17.40 -6.27
CA LYS A 76 -2.58 -18.49 -5.45
C LYS A 76 -2.55 -18.15 -3.97
N SER A 77 -1.50 -17.47 -3.53
CA SER A 77 -1.30 -17.08 -2.14
C SER A 77 -0.39 -15.87 -2.08
N LEU A 78 -0.60 -15.01 -1.08
CA LEU A 78 0.21 -13.83 -0.82
C LEU A 78 0.48 -13.75 0.67
N ARG A 79 1.71 -13.41 1.05
CA ARG A 79 2.14 -13.18 2.42
C ARG A 79 2.87 -11.84 2.49
N VAL A 80 2.42 -10.97 3.38
CA VAL A 80 3.07 -9.69 3.66
C VAL A 80 4.45 -9.94 4.26
N GLU A 81 5.46 -9.28 3.71
CA GLU A 81 6.80 -9.23 4.29
C GLU A 81 7.04 -7.94 5.05
N ASN A 82 6.62 -6.83 4.46
CA ASN A 82 6.76 -5.51 5.03
C ASN A 82 5.52 -4.69 4.64
N ALA A 83 4.94 -4.01 5.61
CA ALA A 83 3.91 -3.02 5.40
C ALA A 83 4.19 -1.84 6.34
N SER A 84 4.31 -0.65 5.77
CA SER A 84 4.64 0.57 6.48
C SER A 84 3.68 1.67 6.06
N VAL A 85 3.14 2.40 7.04
CA VAL A 85 2.30 3.58 6.82
C VAL A 85 2.88 4.73 7.63
N SER A 86 3.33 5.77 6.93
CA SER A 86 3.84 7.01 7.53
C SER A 86 2.83 8.11 7.26
N VAL A 87 2.32 8.75 8.32
CA VAL A 87 1.30 9.80 8.20
C VAL A 87 1.81 11.10 8.78
N ASP A 88 1.86 12.13 7.96
CA ASP A 88 2.19 13.50 8.33
C ASP A 88 0.92 14.35 8.32
N VAL A 89 0.54 14.89 9.48
CA VAL A 89 -0.70 15.68 9.63
C VAL A 89 -0.36 17.16 9.71
N LEU A 90 -1.01 17.96 8.87
CA LEU A 90 -0.92 19.42 8.88
C LEU A 90 -1.97 19.99 9.83
N ILE A 91 -1.50 20.62 10.91
CA ILE A 91 -2.33 21.29 11.91
C ILE A 91 -2.24 22.81 11.73
N ASP A 92 -3.38 23.50 11.79
CA ASP A 92 -3.42 24.96 11.74
C ASP A 92 -2.98 25.62 13.07
N PRO A 93 -2.71 26.94 13.10
CA PRO A 93 -2.31 27.63 14.32
C PRO A 93 -3.34 27.62 15.47
N ARG A 94 -4.59 27.25 15.19
CA ARG A 94 -5.67 27.08 16.17
C ARG A 94 -5.77 25.64 16.70
N GLY A 95 -4.93 24.73 16.20
CA GLY A 95 -4.88 23.33 16.62
C GLY A 95 -5.84 22.40 15.86
N ASN A 96 -6.45 22.84 14.76
CA ASN A 96 -7.33 21.97 13.97
C ASN A 96 -6.56 21.25 12.85
N PRO A 97 -6.87 19.97 12.57
CA PRO A 97 -6.31 19.27 11.43
C PRO A 97 -6.89 19.81 10.13
N GLN A 98 -6.02 20.12 9.16
CA GLN A 98 -6.42 20.66 7.86
C GLN A 98 -6.25 19.63 6.73
N ALA A 99 -5.11 18.94 6.72
CA ALA A 99 -4.78 17.94 5.71
C ALA A 99 -3.81 16.91 6.31
N ALA A 100 -3.66 15.78 5.64
CA ALA A 100 -2.65 14.80 5.96
C ALA A 100 -2.04 14.20 4.68
N VAL A 101 -0.79 13.76 4.78
CA VAL A 101 -0.10 13.00 3.75
C VAL A 101 0.19 11.64 4.33
N ALA A 102 -0.28 10.58 3.66
CA ALA A 102 0.02 9.20 4.05
C ALA A 102 0.87 8.52 2.98
N ASN A 103 2.07 8.10 3.37
CA ASN A 103 2.95 7.31 2.52
C ASN A 103 2.84 5.85 2.92
N VAL A 104 2.46 5.01 1.96
CA VAL A 104 2.31 3.57 2.15
C VAL A 104 3.37 2.86 1.34
N GLU A 105 4.09 1.97 2.00
CA GLU A 105 4.96 0.98 1.37
C GLU A 105 4.47 -0.40 1.76
N PHE A 106 4.21 -1.22 0.74
CA PHE A 106 3.72 -2.57 0.90
C PHE A 106 4.57 -3.52 0.06
N LYS A 107 5.10 -4.56 0.70
CA LYS A 107 5.85 -5.62 0.06
C LYS A 107 5.33 -6.96 0.53
N ALA A 108 4.99 -7.82 -0.43
CA ALA A 108 4.54 -9.17 -0.17
C ALA A 108 5.18 -10.17 -1.11
N ARG A 109 5.34 -11.40 -0.63
CA ARG A 109 5.75 -12.55 -1.44
C ARG A 109 4.63 -13.55 -1.54
N GLY A 110 4.50 -14.14 -2.71
CA GLY A 110 3.42 -15.06 -3.03
C GLY A 110 3.82 -16.12 -4.02
N PHE A 111 2.82 -16.90 -4.42
CA PHE A 111 2.96 -17.89 -5.47
C PHE A 111 1.88 -17.66 -6.50
N LEU A 112 2.26 -17.78 -7.77
CA LEU A 112 1.31 -17.83 -8.87
C LEU A 112 0.57 -19.17 -8.87
N VAL A 113 -0.56 -19.23 -9.55
CA VAL A 113 -1.30 -20.49 -9.81
C VAL A 113 -0.45 -21.53 -10.53
N THR A 114 0.57 -21.08 -11.29
CA THR A 114 1.58 -21.94 -11.94
C THR A 114 2.62 -22.52 -10.98
N GLY A 115 2.65 -22.07 -9.72
CA GLY A 115 3.62 -22.48 -8.70
C GLY A 115 4.90 -21.65 -8.68
N GLN A 116 5.06 -20.67 -9.58
CA GLN A 116 6.22 -19.77 -9.57
C GLN A 116 6.13 -18.75 -8.43
N PRO A 117 7.26 -18.44 -7.75
CA PRO A 117 7.30 -17.36 -6.78
C PRO A 117 7.04 -16.00 -7.44
N ALA A 118 6.32 -15.13 -6.75
CA ALA A 118 6.05 -13.77 -7.18
C ALA A 118 6.26 -12.79 -6.02
N THR A 119 6.80 -11.63 -6.32
CA THR A 119 6.93 -10.51 -5.38
C THR A 119 5.99 -9.39 -5.81
N VAL A 120 5.18 -8.93 -4.87
CA VAL A 120 4.29 -7.79 -5.04
C VAL A 120 4.88 -6.62 -4.28
N MET A 121 5.05 -5.50 -4.96
CA MET A 121 5.46 -4.23 -4.37
C MET A 121 4.42 -3.17 -4.70
N ASN A 122 4.03 -2.39 -3.70
CA ASN A 122 3.14 -1.26 -3.87
C ASN A 122 3.67 -0.07 -3.05
N THR A 123 3.79 1.07 -3.72
CA THR A 123 4.22 2.33 -3.11
C THR A 123 3.24 3.42 -3.53
N VAL A 124 2.59 4.03 -2.55
CA VAL A 124 1.54 5.04 -2.78
C VAL A 124 1.68 6.18 -1.79
N SER A 125 1.51 7.41 -2.28
CA SER A 125 1.38 8.61 -1.46
C SER A 125 -0.03 9.13 -1.62
N PHE A 126 -0.78 9.20 -0.52
CA PHE A 126 -2.14 9.72 -0.45
C PHE A 126 -2.15 11.12 0.15
N LEU A 127 -2.98 11.98 -0.40
CA LEU A 127 -3.35 13.27 0.16
C LEU A 127 -4.75 13.13 0.74
N LEU A 128 -4.87 13.36 2.04
CA LEU A 128 -6.11 13.24 2.79
C LEU A 128 -6.54 14.60 3.32
N GLN A 129 -7.85 14.80 3.34
CA GLN A 129 -8.47 15.97 3.93
C GLN A 129 -9.61 15.52 4.84
N LEU A 130 -9.82 16.25 5.92
CA LEU A 130 -10.94 16.01 6.81
C LEU A 130 -12.20 16.65 6.20
N GLU A 131 -13.13 15.83 5.72
CA GLU A 131 -14.41 16.26 5.15
C GLU A 131 -15.55 15.71 6.00
N ALA A 132 -16.44 16.58 6.50
CA ALA A 132 -17.58 16.19 7.34
C ALA A 132 -17.22 15.32 8.57
N GLY A 133 -15.97 15.41 9.06
CA GLY A 133 -15.47 14.63 10.19
C GLY A 133 -14.87 13.27 9.82
N GLU A 134 -14.69 12.97 8.54
CA GLU A 134 -14.06 11.75 8.05
C GLU A 134 -12.86 12.10 7.16
N TRP A 135 -11.76 11.35 7.28
CA TRP A 135 -10.61 11.53 6.40
C TRP A 135 -10.90 10.90 5.04
N VAL A 136 -10.85 11.72 4.00
CA VAL A 136 -11.07 11.29 2.62
C VAL A 136 -9.82 11.55 1.77
N VAL A 137 -9.49 10.61 0.90
CA VAL A 137 -8.39 10.75 -0.06
C VAL A 137 -8.85 11.64 -1.20
N PHE A 138 -8.33 12.86 -1.27
CA PHE A 138 -8.63 13.81 -2.34
C PHE A 138 -7.54 13.84 -3.43
N GLY A 139 -6.42 13.14 -3.22
CA GLY A 139 -5.38 12.99 -4.24
C GLY A 139 -4.40 11.85 -3.94
N TYR A 140 -3.69 11.40 -4.96
CA TYR A 140 -2.60 10.42 -4.83
C TYR A 140 -1.47 10.75 -5.83
N PRO A 141 -0.54 11.67 -5.49
CA PRO A 141 0.49 12.11 -6.44
C PRO A 141 1.43 11.00 -6.91
N THR A 142 1.55 9.91 -6.14
CA THR A 142 2.35 8.75 -6.50
C THR A 142 1.54 7.50 -6.20
N ALA A 143 1.39 6.63 -7.19
CA ALA A 143 0.79 5.31 -7.04
C ALA A 143 1.46 4.35 -8.01
N ASN A 144 2.14 3.34 -7.48
CA ASN A 144 2.79 2.31 -8.28
C ASN A 144 2.56 0.95 -7.64
N THR A 145 2.07 0.01 -8.44
CA THR A 145 2.04 -1.41 -8.08
C THR A 145 2.81 -2.18 -9.13
N SER A 146 3.70 -3.06 -8.67
CA SER A 146 4.45 -3.99 -9.52
C SER A 146 4.33 -5.40 -8.98
N ILE A 147 4.17 -6.36 -9.90
CA ILE A 147 4.18 -7.79 -9.62
C ILE A 147 5.28 -8.39 -10.47
N ASP A 148 6.35 -8.84 -9.82
CA ASP A 148 7.51 -9.42 -10.46
C ASP A 148 7.54 -10.92 -10.19
N ALA A 149 7.52 -11.73 -11.24
CA ALA A 149 7.72 -13.17 -11.12
C ALA A 149 9.21 -13.42 -10.95
N GLU A 150 9.62 -13.95 -9.79
CA GLU A 150 11.03 -14.19 -9.53
C GLU A 150 11.50 -15.32 -10.45
N ALA A 151 12.46 -15.03 -11.33
CA ALA A 151 13.07 -16.05 -12.16
C ALA A 151 13.70 -17.12 -11.24
N PRO A 152 13.61 -18.43 -11.58
CA PRO A 152 14.29 -19.44 -10.79
C PRO A 152 15.79 -19.11 -10.79
N THR A 153 16.35 -18.78 -9.62
CA THR A 153 17.80 -18.64 -9.48
C THR A 153 18.43 -19.94 -10.00
N PRO A 154 19.30 -19.90 -11.04
CA PRO A 154 20.01 -21.09 -11.46
C PRO A 154 20.95 -21.49 -10.31
N SER A 155 20.55 -22.50 -9.55
CA SER A 155 21.40 -23.08 -8.54
C SER A 155 22.42 -24.01 -9.22
N ALA A 156 23.69 -23.85 -8.83
CA ALA A 156 24.88 -24.64 -9.15
C ALA A 156 25.59 -24.37 -10.50
N SER A 157 26.66 -23.57 -10.44
CA SER A 157 27.87 -23.81 -11.23
C SER A 157 28.40 -25.22 -10.89
N ALA A 158 28.00 -26.23 -11.66
CA ALA A 158 28.74 -27.48 -11.70
C ALA A 158 30.04 -27.22 -12.46
N SER A 159 31.14 -26.96 -11.74
CA SER A 159 32.47 -26.93 -12.34
C SER A 159 32.75 -28.28 -13.01
N PRO A 160 33.12 -28.34 -14.30
CA PRO A 160 33.64 -29.57 -14.88
C PRO A 160 35.01 -29.86 -14.26
N ALA A 161 35.11 -30.95 -13.49
CA ALA A 161 36.40 -31.56 -13.19
C ALA A 161 36.90 -32.21 -14.49
N SER A 162 37.63 -31.44 -15.29
CA SER A 162 38.35 -31.98 -16.45
C SER A 162 39.47 -32.88 -15.94
N GLY A 163 39.25 -34.19 -16.00
CA GLY A 163 40.31 -35.18 -15.86
C GLY A 163 41.30 -35.02 -17.00
N ALA A 164 42.56 -34.73 -16.66
CA ALA A 164 43.67 -34.84 -17.59
C ALA A 164 44.29 -36.23 -17.43
N THR A 165 43.95 -37.13 -18.37
CA THR A 165 44.77 -38.30 -18.70
C THR A 165 45.74 -37.87 -19.78
N THR A 166 47.04 -38.08 -19.57
CA THR A 166 48.09 -37.87 -20.57
C THR A 166 48.90 -39.17 -20.70
N PRO A 167 49.24 -39.61 -21.94
CA PRO A 167 49.84 -40.91 -22.25
C PRO A 167 51.26 -41.14 -21.72
#